data_AF-A0A418KFU8-F1
#
_entry.id   AF-A0A418KFU8-F1
#
_cell.length_a   1.000
_cell.length_b   1.000
_cell.length_c   1.000
_cell.angle_alpha   90.00
_cell.angle_beta   90.00
_cell.angle_gamma   90.00
#
_symmetry.space_group_name_H-M   'P 1'
#
loop_
_entity.id
_entity.type
_entity.pdbx_description
1 polymer ?
#
loop_
_entity_poly.entity_id
_entity_poly.type
_entity_poly.pdbx_seq_one_letter_code
_entity_poly.pdbx_strand_id
1 'polypeptide(L)'
;MSEAVVVEVVPYPGPDVFGAGKENDYVLLVGAALVLRGKKYRDLYKEGPSRTWSSVDQAAVKAFQEDQGWKGADADGIPGKQTWQRLGLG
;
A
#
# COMPACT_ATOMS: atom_id res chain seq x y z
N MET A 1 -32.05 4.85 -2.51
CA MET A 1 -31.25 4.56 -1.30
C MET A 1 -30.04 3.78 -1.78
N SER A 2 -28.94 4.48 -2.05
CA SER A 2 -27.70 3.88 -2.57
C SER A 2 -27.11 2.94 -1.53
N GLU A 3 -26.87 1.70 -1.93
CA GLU A 3 -26.15 0.71 -1.14
C GLU A 3 -24.73 1.25 -0.93
N ALA A 4 -24.41 1.63 0.31
CA ALA A 4 -23.03 1.87 0.67
C ALA A 4 -22.32 0.53 0.53
N VAL A 5 -21.41 0.43 -0.45
CA VAL A 5 -20.43 -0.65 -0.49
C VAL A 5 -19.69 -0.57 0.85
N VAL A 6 -20.01 -1.47 1.77
CA VAL A 6 -19.26 -1.63 3.00
C VAL A 6 -17.87 -2.08 2.57
N VAL A 7 -16.93 -1.13 2.55
CA VAL A 7 -15.52 -1.48 2.38
C VAL A 7 -15.16 -2.25 3.64
N GLU A 8 -15.10 -3.56 3.53
CA GLU A 8 -14.75 -4.44 4.64
C GLU A 8 -13.39 -3.98 5.20
N VAL A 9 -13.38 -3.59 6.47
CA VAL A 9 -12.16 -3.13 7.16
C VAL A 9 -11.22 -4.32 7.23
N VAL A 10 -10.07 -4.25 6.54
CA VAL A 10 -9.07 -5.31 6.56
C VAL A 10 -8.11 -5.03 7.73
N PRO A 11 -8.04 -5.88 8.76
CA PRO A 11 -7.12 -5.68 9.86
C PRO A 11 -5.67 -5.60 9.36
N TYR A 12 -4.89 -4.70 9.93
CA TYR A 12 -3.47 -4.60 9.59
C TYR A 12 -2.74 -5.91 9.96
N PRO A 13 -2.08 -6.57 8.99
CA PRO A 13 -1.51 -7.92 9.19
C PRO A 13 -0.19 -7.94 9.98
N GLY A 14 0.38 -6.77 10.29
CA GLY A 14 1.75 -6.65 10.81
C GLY A 14 2.76 -6.38 9.69
N PRO A 15 3.97 -5.89 10.03
CA PRO A 15 4.97 -5.51 9.03
C PRO A 15 5.65 -6.71 8.36
N ASP A 16 5.67 -7.87 9.02
CA ASP A 16 6.44 -9.06 8.58
C ASP A 16 5.93 -9.71 7.29
N VAL A 17 4.77 -9.29 6.78
CA VAL A 17 4.20 -9.75 5.51
C VAL A 17 4.68 -8.94 4.31
N PHE A 18 5.44 -7.87 4.54
CA PHE A 18 6.03 -7.02 3.49
C PHE A 18 7.56 -7.16 3.46
N GLY A 19 8.17 -6.74 2.36
CA GLY A 19 9.61 -6.85 2.17
C GLY A 19 10.04 -8.03 1.30
N ALA A 20 11.36 -8.20 1.16
CA ALA A 20 11.95 -9.15 0.24
C ALA A 20 11.45 -10.60 0.47
N GLY A 21 11.10 -11.28 -0.62
CA GLY A 21 10.65 -12.67 -0.62
C GLY A 21 9.22 -12.90 -0.12
N LYS A 22 8.45 -11.85 0.13
CA LYS A 22 7.06 -11.98 0.56
C LYS A 22 6.11 -12.10 -0.63
N GLU A 23 5.19 -13.05 -0.54
CA GLU A 23 4.10 -13.23 -1.49
C GLU A 23 2.80 -13.51 -0.74
N ASN A 24 1.81 -12.62 -0.85
CA ASN A 24 0.52 -12.75 -0.17
C ASN A 24 -0.50 -11.72 -0.69
N ASP A 25 -1.76 -11.85 -0.26
CA ASP A 25 -2.84 -10.96 -0.65
C ASP A 25 -2.71 -9.53 -0.12
N TYR A 26 -1.99 -9.32 0.99
CA TYR A 26 -1.80 -7.98 1.55
C TYR A 26 -0.87 -7.13 0.69
N VAL A 27 0.11 -7.74 0.01
CA VAL A 27 0.93 -7.04 -1.00
C VAL A 27 0.06 -6.54 -2.14
N LEU A 28 -0.77 -7.42 -2.71
CA LEU A 28 -1.69 -7.05 -3.80
C LEU A 28 -2.65 -5.94 -3.35
N LEU A 29 -3.16 -6.05 -2.12
CA LEU A 29 -4.08 -5.07 -1.56
C LEU A 29 -3.44 -3.68 -1.43
N VAL A 30 -2.20 -3.59 -0.92
CA VAL A 30 -1.46 -2.32 -0.83
C VAL A 30 -1.22 -1.73 -2.21
N GLY A 31 -0.73 -2.55 -3.16
CA GLY A 31 -0.47 -2.09 -4.52
C GLY A 31 -1.73 -1.57 -5.21
N ALA A 32 -2.85 -2.30 -5.08
CA ALA A 32 -4.15 -1.88 -5.60
C ALA A 32 -4.64 -0.57 -4.97
N ALA A 33 -4.53 -0.45 -3.64
CA ALA A 33 -4.92 0.78 -2.93
C ALA A 33 -4.10 1.98 -3.41
N LEU A 34 -2.79 1.83 -3.62
CA LEU A 34 -1.93 2.89 -4.15
C LEU A 34 -2.31 3.29 -5.58
N VAL A 35 -2.58 2.33 -6.47
CA VAL A 35 -3.05 2.61 -7.85
C VAL A 35 -4.35 3.43 -7.85
N LEU A 36 -5.25 3.17 -6.89
CA LEU A 36 -6.49 3.93 -6.70
C LEU A 36 -6.26 5.34 -6.16
N ARG A 37 -5.17 5.57 -5.40
CA ARG A 37 -4.85 6.89 -4.83
C ARG A 37 -4.49 7.94 -5.88
N GLY A 38 -4.01 7.54 -7.05
CA GLY A 38 -3.85 8.46 -8.16
C GLY A 38 -2.82 8.06 -9.21
N LYS A 39 -2.73 8.89 -10.26
CA LYS A 39 -1.86 8.67 -11.41
C LYS A 39 -0.38 8.48 -11.01
N LYS A 40 0.11 9.28 -10.05
CA LYS A 40 1.50 9.21 -9.56
C LYS A 40 1.92 7.79 -9.18
N TYR A 41 1.10 7.07 -8.42
CA TYR A 41 1.43 5.71 -8.00
C TYR A 41 1.14 4.70 -9.11
N ARG A 42 0.07 4.89 -9.88
CA ARG A 42 -0.25 4.05 -11.04
C ARG A 42 0.89 3.97 -12.05
N ASP A 43 1.55 5.10 -12.31
CA ASP A 43 2.67 5.17 -13.26
C ASP A 43 3.90 4.34 -12.79
N LEU A 44 4.00 4.02 -11.49
CA LEU A 44 5.05 3.12 -10.96
C LEU A 44 4.78 1.66 -11.32
N TYR A 45 3.51 1.25 -11.34
CA TYR A 45 3.08 -0.12 -11.63
C TYR A 45 2.87 -0.34 -13.14
N LYS A 46 3.96 -0.44 -13.91
CA LYS A 46 3.90 -0.66 -15.37
C LYS A 46 3.12 -1.92 -15.77
N GLU A 47 3.25 -2.98 -14.99
CA GLU A 47 2.58 -4.28 -15.18
C GLU A 47 1.36 -4.45 -14.28
N GLY A 48 1.08 -3.46 -13.42
CA GLY A 48 0.08 -3.55 -12.37
C GLY A 48 0.61 -4.14 -11.06
N PRO A 49 -0.18 -4.06 -9.98
CA PRO A 49 0.16 -4.65 -8.69
C PRO A 49 0.05 -6.18 -8.74
N SER A 50 0.88 -6.86 -7.96
CA SER A 50 0.90 -8.33 -7.86
C SER A 50 0.92 -8.77 -6.40
N ARG A 51 0.83 -10.09 -6.16
CA ARG A 51 0.96 -10.65 -4.79
C ARG A 51 2.41 -10.70 -4.31
N THR A 52 3.39 -10.57 -5.20
CA THR A 52 4.81 -10.68 -4.88
C THR A 52 5.38 -9.31 -4.58
N TRP A 53 5.95 -9.14 -3.38
CA TRP A 53 6.56 -7.88 -2.99
C TRP A 53 7.81 -7.59 -3.83
N SER A 54 7.89 -6.39 -4.37
CA SER A 54 8.97 -5.93 -5.23
C SER A 54 9.53 -4.57 -4.81
N SER A 55 10.59 -4.13 -5.49
CA SER A 55 11.10 -2.77 -5.33
C SER A 55 10.11 -1.70 -5.80
N VAL A 56 9.16 -2.05 -6.68
CA VAL A 56 8.09 -1.14 -7.13
C VAL A 56 7.13 -0.85 -5.97
N ASP A 57 6.72 -1.88 -5.23
CA ASP A 57 5.86 -1.72 -4.05
C ASP A 57 6.54 -0.84 -2.99
N GLN A 58 7.81 -1.13 -2.69
CA GLN A 58 8.58 -0.35 -1.72
C GLN A 58 8.70 1.13 -2.13
N ALA A 59 8.98 1.40 -3.41
CA ALA A 59 9.07 2.77 -3.93
C ALA A 59 7.72 3.49 -3.89
N ALA A 60 6.62 2.80 -4.23
CA ALA A 60 5.29 3.37 -4.21
C ALA A 60 4.81 3.67 -2.79
N VAL A 61 5.06 2.78 -1.83
CA VAL A 61 4.77 3.01 -0.42
C VAL A 61 5.59 4.18 0.12
N LYS A 62 6.89 4.23 -0.20
CA LYS A 62 7.74 5.34 0.23
C LYS A 62 7.24 6.68 -0.31
N ALA A 63 6.94 6.75 -1.60
CA ALA A 63 6.40 7.96 -2.21
C ALA A 63 5.07 8.39 -1.56
N PHE A 64 4.22 7.43 -1.20
CA PHE A 64 2.97 7.69 -0.50
C PHE A 64 3.21 8.23 0.92
N GLN A 65 4.14 7.64 1.67
CA GLN A 65 4.54 8.11 3.00
C GLN A 65 5.10 9.54 2.94
N GLU A 66 5.98 9.82 1.97
CA GLU A 66 6.52 11.16 1.73
C GLU A 66 5.42 12.19 1.39
N ASP A 67 4.38 11.79 0.63
CA ASP A 67 3.22 12.65 0.35
C ASP A 67 2.36 12.93 1.58
N GLN A 68 2.45 12.12 2.63
CA GLN A 68 1.86 12.44 3.94
C GLN A 68 2.71 13.44 4.74
N GLY A 69 3.88 13.84 4.21
CA GLY A 69 4.86 14.67 4.89
C GLY A 69 5.82 13.90 5.80
N TRP A 70 5.80 12.56 5.78
CA TRP A 70 6.69 11.72 6.59
C TRP A 70 8.10 11.73 6.02
N LYS A 71 9.11 11.54 6.88
CA LYS A 71 10.52 11.64 6.50
C LYS A 71 11.38 10.66 7.29
N GLY A 72 12.55 10.34 6.75
CA GLY A 72 13.51 9.46 7.42
C GLY A 72 12.91 8.08 7.65
N ALA A 73 12.97 7.61 8.90
CA ALA A 73 12.46 6.29 9.28
C ALA A 73 10.94 6.15 9.12
N ASP A 74 10.19 7.25 9.13
CA ASP A 74 8.73 7.21 8.93
C ASP A 74 8.34 7.07 7.45
N ALA A 75 9.30 7.22 6.52
CA ALA A 75 9.13 7.05 5.08
C ALA A 75 10.09 5.97 4.53
N ASP A 76 10.04 4.80 5.15
CA ASP A 76 10.92 3.66 4.90
C ASP A 76 10.53 2.78 3.69
N GLY A 77 9.33 2.98 3.14
CA GLY A 77 8.77 2.16 2.08
C GLY A 77 8.13 0.85 2.55
N ILE A 78 7.95 0.64 3.86
CA ILE A 78 7.27 -0.53 4.41
C ILE A 78 5.91 -0.12 4.99
N PRO A 79 4.80 -0.80 4.63
CA PRO A 79 3.49 -0.46 5.16
C PRO A 79 3.41 -0.71 6.68
N GLY A 80 3.41 0.37 7.46
CA GLY A 80 3.04 0.38 8.87
C GLY A 80 1.52 0.52 9.08
N LYS A 81 1.07 0.44 10.34
CA LYS A 81 -0.33 0.68 10.73
C LYS A 81 -0.86 2.02 10.20
N GLN A 82 -0.06 3.07 10.29
CA GLN A 82 -0.46 4.40 9.84
C GLN A 82 -0.57 4.47 8.31
N THR A 83 0.33 3.82 7.56
CA THR A 83 0.21 3.65 6.11
C THR A 83 -1.10 2.96 5.76
N TRP A 84 -1.41 1.88 6.46
CA TRP A 84 -2.63 1.07 6.26
C TRP A 84 -3.91 1.88 6.41
N GLN A 85 -4.03 2.64 7.50
CA GLN A 85 -5.15 3.55 7.76
C GLN A 85 -5.23 4.65 6.71
N ARG A 86 -4.11 5.26 6.35
CA ARG A 86 -4.07 6.33 5.34
C ARG A 86 -4.43 5.84 3.95
N LEU A 87 -4.21 4.57 3.64
CA LEU A 87 -4.67 3.92 2.41
C LEU A 87 -6.18 3.59 2.46
N GLY A 88 -6.82 3.65 3.63
CA GLY A 88 -8.24 3.32 3.80
C GLY A 88 -8.51 1.82 3.83
N LEU A 89 -7.49 1.03 4.19
CA LEU A 89 -7.59 -0.43 4.32
C LEU A 89 -8.04 -0.85 5.72
N GLY A 90 -7.94 0.03 6.71
CA GLY A 90 -8.26 -0.22 8.12
C GLY A 90 -8.81 1.01 8.84
#